data_AF-A0A359HFS2-F1
#
_entry.id   AF-A0A359HFS2-F1
#
_cell.length_a   1.000
_cell.length_b   1.000
_cell.length_c   1.000
_cell.angle_alpha   90.00
_cell.angle_beta   90.00
_cell.angle_gamma   90.00
#
_symmetry.space_group_name_H-M   'P 1'
#
loop_
_entity.id
_entity.type
_entity.pdbx_description
1 polymer ?
#
loop_
_entity_poly.entity_id
_entity_poly.type
_entity_poly.pdbx_seq_one_letter_code
_entity_poly.pdbx_strand_id
1 'polypeptide(L)' 'MTSNQKLPHILLFNPDQWRGDVLGHLGNPAAVTPNLDALVESDAVSFSNAYCQNTVCTPSR' A
#
# COMPACT_ATOMS: atom_id res chain seq x y z
N MET A 1 -34.81 -2.18 12.93
CA MET A 1 -33.43 -1.82 13.38
C MET A 1 -32.58 -1.55 12.13
N THR A 2 -32.76 -0.40 11.47
CA THR A 2 -31.90 -0.02 10.34
C THR A 2 -30.71 0.71 10.92
N SER A 3 -29.60 -0.01 11.07
CA SER A 3 -28.34 0.59 11.50
C SER A 3 -27.94 1.65 10.47
N ASN A 4 -27.89 2.92 10.88
CA ASN A 4 -27.41 4.04 10.07
C ASN A 4 -25.88 3.95 9.95
N GLN A 5 -25.38 2.85 9.40
CA GLN A 5 -23.95 2.62 9.23
C GLN A 5 -23.45 3.53 8.13
N LYS A 6 -22.72 4.57 8.54
CA LYS A 6 -22.03 5.47 7.63
C LYS A 6 -21.05 4.62 6.80
N LEU A 7 -21.09 4.78 5.48
CA LEU A 7 -20.14 4.11 4.59
C LEU A 7 -18.71 4.52 4.96
N PRO A 8 -17.72 3.61 4.87
CA PRO A 8 -16.34 3.94 5.16
C PRO A 8 -15.82 4.95 4.14
N HIS A 9 -14.94 5.83 4.60
CA HIS A 9 -14.15 6.67 3.71
C HIS A 9 -13.02 5.83 3.10
N ILE A 10 -12.79 5.96 1.79
CA ILE A 10 -11.72 5.25 1.08
C ILE A 10 -10.66 6.28 0.67
N LEU A 11 -9.43 6.08 1.11
CA LEU A 11 -8.26 6.85 0.69
C LEU A 11 -7.34 5.94 -0.13
N LEU A 12 -7.10 6.29 -1.39
CA LEU A 12 -6.15 5.60 -2.26
C LEU A 12 -4.86 6.42 -2.35
N PHE A 13 -3.77 5.89 -1.79
CA PHE A 13 -2.43 6.47 -1.92
C PHE A 13 -1.63 5.63 -2.93
N ASN A 14 -1.39 6.19 -4.12
CA ASN A 14 -0.68 5.51 -5.20
C ASN A 14 0.53 6.34 -5.66
N PRO A 15 1.72 6.08 -5.09
CA PRO A 15 2.94 6.75 -5.50
C PRO A 15 3.43 6.23 -6.86
N ASP A 16 4.06 7.10 -7.65
CA ASP A 16 4.60 6.73 -8.97
C ASP A 16 5.95 6.01 -8.85
N GLN A 17 6.19 5.05 -9.75
CA GLN A 17 7.44 4.29 -9.89
C GLN A 17 7.98 3.64 -8.59
N TRP A 18 7.12 3.32 -7.61
CA TRP A 18 7.54 2.68 -6.37
C TRP A 18 7.65 1.16 -6.56
N ARG A 19 8.89 0.64 -6.52
CA ARG A 19 9.17 -0.80 -6.62
C ARG A 19 8.75 -1.54 -5.34
N GLY A 20 8.08 -2.69 -5.50
CA GLY A 20 7.43 -3.40 -4.38
C GLY A 20 8.35 -3.88 -3.24
N ASP A 21 9.67 -3.97 -3.46
CA ASP A 21 10.67 -4.35 -2.45
C ASP A 21 11.30 -3.13 -1.72
N VAL A 22 10.90 -1.90 -2.05
CA VAL A 22 11.41 -0.67 -1.41
C VAL A 22 10.56 -0.35 -0.19
N LEU A 23 10.53 -1.29 0.76
CA LEU A 23 9.80 -1.21 2.02
C LEU A 23 10.67 -1.79 3.15
N GLY A 24 10.74 -1.08 4.28
CA GLY A 24 11.58 -1.45 5.42
C GLY A 24 11.17 -2.80 6.03
N HIS A 25 9.86 -3.02 6.23
CA HIS A 25 9.35 -4.29 6.76
C HIS A 25 9.58 -5.51 5.85
N LEU A 26 9.92 -5.30 4.57
CA LEU A 26 10.33 -6.37 3.65
C LEU A 26 11.84 -6.65 3.70
N GLY A 27 12.57 -6.02 4.63
CA GLY A 27 14.00 -6.25 4.86
C GLY A 27 14.93 -5.44 3.96
N ASN A 28 14.43 -4.41 3.26
CA ASN A 28 15.27 -3.55 2.45
C ASN A 28 16.07 -2.57 3.33
N PRO A 29 17.41 -2.68 3.39
CA PRO A 29 18.22 -1.87 4.31
C PRO A 29 18.31 -0.39 3.92
N ALA A 30 17.97 -0.04 2.68
CA ALA A 30 17.99 1.35 2.19
C ALA A 30 16.61 2.02 2.24
N ALA A 31 15.53 1.26 2.51
CA ALA A 31 14.19 1.80 2.59
C ALA A 31 13.95 2.44 3.97
N VAL A 32 13.58 3.73 3.98
CA VAL A 32 13.17 4.44 5.18
C VAL A 32 11.67 4.72 5.07
N THR A 33 10.85 3.80 5.58
CA THR A 33 9.38 3.82 5.42
C THR A 33 8.62 3.70 6.75
N PRO A 34 9.00 4.46 7.81
CA PRO A 34 8.54 4.22 9.18
C PRO A 34 7.01 4.26 9.34
N ASN A 35 6.32 5.11 8.58
CA ASN A 35 4.86 5.21 8.63
C ASN A 35 4.16 3.97 8.02
N LEU A 36 4.70 3.41 6.94
CA LEU A 36 4.15 2.21 6.32
C LEU A 36 4.52 0.97 7.14
N ASP A 37 5.74 0.94 7.67
CA ASP A 37 6.21 -0.18 8.49
C ASP A 37 5.39 -0.29 9.78
N ALA A 38 5.16 0.84 10.48
CA ALA A 38 4.30 0.87 11.66
C ALA A 38 2.83 0.52 11.34
N LEU A 39 2.33 0.89 10.15
CA LEU A 39 0.97 0.55 9.72
C LEU A 39 0.83 -0.96 9.50
N VAL A 40 1.81 -1.59 8.84
CA VAL A 40 1.86 -3.05 8.62
C VAL A 40 1.99 -3.80 9.94
N GLU A 41 2.76 -3.28 10.90
CA GLU A 41 2.88 -3.90 12.23
C GLU A 41 1.59 -3.86 13.05
N SER A 42 0.72 -2.86 12.84
CA SER A 42 -0.44 -2.60 13.69
C SER A 42 -1.79 -3.02 13.08
N ASP A 43 -2.14 -2.52 11.89
CA ASP A 43 -3.50 -2.64 11.34
C ASP A 43 -3.50 -2.58 9.79
N ALA A 44 -2.60 -3.33 9.15
CA ALA A 44 -2.61 -3.47 7.70
C ALA A 44 -2.16 -4.86 7.21
N VAL A 45 -2.51 -5.13 5.96
CA VAL A 45 -2.07 -6.32 5.23
C VAL A 45 -1.09 -5.89 4.14
N SER A 46 0.12 -6.43 4.19
CA SER A 46 1.13 -6.23 3.15
C SER A 46 1.07 -7.36 2.12
N PHE A 47 0.78 -7.02 0.86
CA PHE A 47 0.76 -7.98 -0.24
C PHE A 47 2.15 -8.05 -0.90
N SER A 48 2.99 -8.96 -0.44
CA SER A 48 4.37 -9.13 -0.95
C SER A 48 4.46 -9.55 -2.43
N ASN A 49 3.34 -9.97 -3.02
CA ASN A 49 3.24 -10.45 -4.41
C ASN A 49 2.20 -9.65 -5.22
N ALA A 50 2.10 -8.33 -4.97
CA ALA A 50 1.26 -7.44 -5.79
C ALA A 50 2.02 -6.95 -7.04
N TYR A 51 1.42 -7.13 -8.22
CA TYR A 51 2.03 -6.78 -9.51
C TYR A 51 1.10 -5.88 -10.34
N CYS A 52 1.65 -4.89 -11.04
CA CYS A 52 0.90 -4.19 -12.08
C CYS A 52 0.91 -5.00 -13.38
N GLN A 53 -0.22 -4.99 -14.11
CA GLN A 53 -0.32 -5.71 -15.38
C GLN A 53 0.46 -5.02 -16.52
N ASN A 54 0.68 -3.71 -16.41
CA ASN A 54 1.49 -2.93 -17.33
C ASN A 54 2.39 -1.96 -16.57
N THR A 55 3.70 -1.98 -16.84
CA THR A 55 4.71 -1.21 -16.11
C THR A 55 4.80 0.26 -16.54
N VAL A 56 4.03 0.68 -17.55
CA VAL A 56 3.96 2.07 -17.98
C VAL A 56 2.79 2.78 -17.29
N CYS A 57 3.00 4.02 -16.84
CA CYS A 57 2.06 4.76 -16.00
C CYS A 57 0.64 4.84 -16.60
N THR A 58 0.50 5.20 -17.88
CA THR A 58 -0.82 5.36 -18.52
C THR A 58 -1.64 4.06 -18.57
N PRO A 59 -1.12 2.94 -19.12
CA PRO A 59 -1.87 1.68 -19.15
C PRO A 59 -1.95 0.96 -17.80
N SER A 60 -1.26 1.43 -16.75
CA SER A 60 -1.40 0.91 -15.39
C SER A 60 -2.60 1.51 -14.64
N ARG A 61 -3.05 2.71 -15.04
CA ARG A 61 -4.17 3.45 -14.41
C ARG A 61 -5.49 3.06 -15.07
#